data_AF-A0A7H4LT14-F1
#
_entry.id   AF-A0A7H4LT14-F1
#
_cell.length_a   1.000
_cell.length_b   1.000
_cell.length_c   1.000
_cell.angle_alpha   90.00
_cell.angle_beta   90.00
_cell.angle_gamma   90.00
#
_symmetry.space_group_name_H-M   'P 1'
#
loop_
_entity.id
_entity.type
_entity.pdbx_description
1 polymer ?
#
loop_
_entity_poly.entity_id
_entity_poly.type
_entity_poly.pdbx_seq_one_letter_code
_entity_poly.pdbx_strand_id
1 'polypeptide(L)' 'MLRFGEGRIAPATKERFVKLDELPFDFVRRRVSVSVEDVRHGDKSLICKGAVEEMLMVATHLREGDRVVALDETAAICC' A
#
# COMPACT_ATOMS: atom_id res chain seq x y z
N MET A 1 4.62 14.65 5.72
CA MET A 1 3.61 14.08 6.64
C MET A 1 2.26 13.97 5.96
N LEU A 2 1.90 12.76 5.51
CA LEU A 2 0.55 12.44 5.04
C LEU A 2 -0.44 12.55 6.21
N ARG A 3 -1.40 13.48 6.06
CA ARG A 3 -2.50 13.75 7.03
C ARG A 3 -3.89 13.75 6.38
N PHE A 4 -3.97 13.52 5.08
CA PHE A 4 -5.23 13.59 4.35
C PHE A 4 -6.13 12.41 4.71
N GLY A 5 -7.40 12.70 4.99
CA GLY A 5 -8.41 11.68 5.29
C GLY A 5 -8.50 11.23 6.75
N GLU A 6 -7.68 11.77 7.66
CA GLU A 6 -7.74 11.40 9.09
C GLU A 6 -9.13 11.60 9.72
N GLY A 7 -9.88 12.64 9.31
CA GLY A 7 -11.24 12.90 9.78
C GLY A 7 -12.32 12.01 9.14
N ARG A 8 -11.96 11.14 8.19
CA ARG A 8 -12.87 10.22 7.49
C ARG A 8 -12.69 8.76 7.92
N ILE A 9 -11.71 8.48 8.78
CA ILE A 9 -11.41 7.14 9.26
C ILE A 9 -12.14 6.94 10.60
N ALA A 10 -12.88 5.84 10.74
CA ALA A 10 -13.53 5.50 12.00
C ALA A 10 -12.49 5.41 13.14
N PRO A 11 -12.78 5.92 14.35
CA PRO A 11 -11.82 5.94 15.47
C PRO A 11 -11.22 4.55 15.77
N ALA A 12 -12.05 3.50 15.78
CA ALA A 12 -11.60 2.13 16.01
C ALA A 12 -10.59 1.63 14.95
N THR A 13 -10.67 2.11 13.71
CA THR A 13 -9.70 1.77 12.65
C THR A 13 -8.41 2.54 12.83
N LYS A 14 -8.47 3.81 13.27
CA LYS A 14 -7.30 4.65 13.55
C LYS A 14 -6.48 4.11 14.73
N GLU A 15 -7.16 3.59 15.75
CA GLU A 15 -6.51 2.94 16.89
C GLU A 15 -5.89 1.58 16.53
N ARG A 16 -6.51 0.85 15.60
CA ARG A 16 -6.02 -0.45 15.15
C ARG A 16 -4.80 -0.34 14.23
N PHE A 17 -4.82 0.57 13.27
CA PHE A 17 -3.75 0.71 12.28
C PHE A 17 -2.90 1.95 12.57
N VAL A 18 -1.76 1.73 13.22
CA VAL A 18 -0.85 2.81 13.62
C VAL A 18 0.20 3.02 12.54
N LYS A 19 0.36 4.26 12.07
CA LYS A 19 1.43 4.61 11.13
C LYS A 19 2.78 4.58 11.84
N LEU A 20 3.69 3.77 11.33
CA LEU A 20 5.06 3.66 11.82
C LEU A 20 5.99 4.66 11.13
N ASP A 21 5.92 4.73 9.80
CA ASP A 21 6.80 5.57 9.00
C ASP A 21 6.14 5.96 7.68
N GLU A 22 6.66 7.00 7.05
CA GLU A 22 6.29 7.40 5.69
C GLU A 22 7.53 7.73 4.86
N LEU A 23 7.54 7.20 3.65
CA LEU A 23 8.42 7.67 2.59
C LEU A 23 7.59 8.59 1.69
N PRO A 24 7.81 9.92 1.75
CA PRO A 24 7.09 10.85 0.91
C PRO A 24 7.37 10.58 -0.57
N PHE A 25 6.57 11.19 -1.44
CA PHE A 25 6.78 11.10 -2.87
C PHE A 25 8.19 11.55 -3.22
N ASP A 26 8.93 10.71 -3.93
CA ASP A 26 10.23 11.07 -4.49
C ASP A 26 10.23 10.86 -6.01
N PHE A 27 11.06 11.65 -6.70
CA PHE A 27 11.11 11.64 -8.16
C PHE A 27 11.83 10.42 -8.75
N VAL A 28 12.57 9.67 -7.94
CA VAL A 28 13.30 8.47 -8.40
C VAL A 28 12.34 7.29 -8.50
N ARG A 29 11.51 7.09 -7.48
CA ARG A 29 10.57 5.97 -7.38
C ARG A 29 9.14 6.33 -7.78
N ARG A 30 8.83 7.64 -7.86
CA ARG A 30 7.53 8.21 -8.28
C ARG A 30 6.33 7.64 -7.53
N ARG A 31 6.51 7.39 -6.23
CA ARG A 31 5.48 6.79 -5.36
C ARG A 31 5.59 7.26 -3.93
N VAL A 32 4.49 7.13 -3.19
CA VAL A 32 4.43 7.36 -1.75
C VAL A 32 4.27 6.01 -1.06
N SER A 33 4.98 5.80 0.04
CA SER A 33 4.86 4.58 0.84
C SER A 33 4.59 4.90 2.30
N VAL A 34 3.73 4.12 2.95
CA VAL A 34 3.40 4.24 4.37
C VAL A 34 3.51 2.87 5.01
N SER A 35 4.30 2.77 6.07
CA SER A 35 4.36 1.59 6.91
C SER A 35 3.33 1.71 8.03
N VAL A 36 2.50 0.69 8.19
CA VAL A 36 1.48 0.61 9.23
C VAL A 36 1.60 -0.69 10.01
N GLU A 37 1.25 -0.64 11.29
CA GLU A 37 1.12 -1.81 12.14
C GLU A 37 -0.34 -2.02 12.52
N ASP A 38 -0.84 -3.25 12.35
CA ASP A 38 -2.09 -3.69 12.96
C ASP A 38 -1.82 -4.11 14.40
N VAL A 39 -2.09 -3.23 15.36
CA VAL A 39 -1.76 -3.48 16.78
C VAL A 39 -2.56 -4.64 17.39
N ARG A 40 -3.60 -5.16 16.72
CA ARG A 40 -4.33 -6.35 17.18
C ARG A 40 -3.61 -7.65 16.87
N HIS A 41 -2.91 -7.71 15.74
CA HIS A 41 -2.25 -8.93 15.26
C HIS A 41 -0.72 -8.83 15.28
N GLY A 42 -0.18 -7.62 15.41
CA GLY A 42 1.25 -7.33 15.35
C GLY A 42 1.81 -7.29 13.92
N ASP A 43 0.95 -7.43 12.91
CA ASP A 43 1.35 -7.47 11.51
C ASP A 43 1.74 -6.08 11.00
N LYS A 44 2.88 -6.01 10.32
CA LYS A 44 3.35 -4.80 9.66
C LYS A 44 3.09 -4.88 8.17
N SER A 45 2.43 -3.86 7.65
CA SER A 45 2.08 -3.75 6.23
C SER A 45 2.68 -2.49 5.63
N LEU A 46 3.22 -2.62 4.41
CA LEU A 46 3.66 -1.49 3.61
C LEU A 46 2.60 -1.18 2.54
N ILE A 47 2.05 0.02 2.57
CA ILE A 47 1.09 0.50 1.59
C ILE A 47 1.83 1.44 0.63
N CYS A 48 1.79 1.14 -0.66
CA CYS A 48 2.42 1.95 -1.72
C CYS A 48 1.35 2.49 -2.67
N LYS A 49 1.46 3.76 -3.07
CA LYS A 49 0.60 4.39 -4.06
C LYS A 49 1.42 5.18 -5.07
N GLY A 50 1.17 4.95 -6.36
CA GLY A 50 1.82 5.62 -7.48
C GLY A 50 1.01 5.45 -8.77
N ALA A 51 1.62 5.82 -9.90
CA ALA A 51 1.09 5.46 -11.22
C ALA A 51 1.13 3.94 -11.42
N VAL A 52 0.24 3.40 -12.25
CA VAL A 52 0.07 1.96 -12.46
C VAL A 52 1.38 1.33 -12.91
N GLU A 53 2.05 1.95 -13.90
CA GLU A 53 3.30 1.49 -14.48
C GLU A 53 4.40 1.39 -13.43
N GLU A 54 4.52 2.39 -12.55
CA GLU A 54 5.53 2.44 -11.49
C GLU A 54 5.25 1.39 -10.39
N MET A 55 3.99 1.00 -10.19
CA MET A 55 3.61 -0.08 -9.25
C MET A 55 3.87 -1.46 -9.86
N LEU A 56 3.48 -1.67 -11.12
CA LEU A 56 3.69 -2.93 -11.83
C LEU A 56 5.17 -3.28 -11.97
N MET A 57 6.04 -2.28 -12.18
CA MET A 57 7.50 -2.51 -12.24
C MET A 57 8.11 -3.09 -10.96
N VAL A 58 7.46 -2.92 -9.80
CA VAL A 58 7.98 -3.38 -8.50
C VAL A 58 7.13 -4.47 -7.87
N ALA A 59 5.99 -4.80 -8.46
CA ALA A 59 5.12 -5.87 -8.00
C ALA A 59 5.58 -7.22 -8.58
N THR A 60 5.55 -8.26 -7.75
CA THR A 60 5.84 -9.64 -8.18
C THR A 60 4.60 -10.50 -8.21
N HIS A 61 3.53 -10.05 -7.55
CA HIS A 61 2.28 -10.77 -7.38
C HIS A 61 1.11 -9.81 -7.45
N LEU A 62 -0.04 -10.32 -7.86
CA LEU A 62 -1.32 -9.62 -7.82
C LEU A 62 -2.32 -10.41 -6.97
N ARG A 63 -3.31 -9.71 -6.42
CA ARG A 63 -4.39 -10.34 -5.66
C ARG A 63 -5.68 -10.33 -6.45
N GLU A 64 -6.20 -11.52 -6.75
CA GLU A 64 -7.48 -11.75 -7.41
C GLU A 64 -8.46 -12.35 -6.40
N GLY A 65 -9.31 -11.50 -5.81
CA GLY A 65 -10.17 -11.89 -4.69
C GLY A 65 -9.33 -12.38 -3.50
N ASP A 66 -9.51 -13.65 -3.13
CA ASP A 66 -8.77 -14.28 -2.03
C ASP A 66 -7.45 -14.96 -2.46
N ARG A 67 -7.13 -14.93 -3.76
CA ARG A 67 -5.93 -15.57 -4.31
C ARG A 67 -4.83 -14.57 -4.57
N VAL A 68 -3.59 -14.96 -4.27
CA VAL A 68 -2.39 -14.24 -4.69
C VAL A 68 -1.72 -15.05 -5.79
N VAL A 69 -1.58 -14.46 -6.96
CA VAL A 69 -0.99 -15.08 -8.16
C VAL A 69 0.25 -14.31 -8.58
N ALA A 70 1.19 -14.97 -9.26
CA ALA A 70 2.38 -14.31 -9.79
C ALA A 70 1.95 -13.28 -10.84
N LEU A 71 2.60 -12.11 -10.85
CA LEU A 71 2.37 -11.11 -11.87
C LEU A 71 3.15 -11.54 -13.12
N ASP A 72 2.43 -11.97 -14.16
CA ASP A 72 2.97 -12.23 -15.49
C ASP A 72 2.56 -11.14 -16.49
N GLU A 73 3.10 -11.19 -17.71
CA GLU A 73 2.86 -10.16 -18.74
C GLU A 73 1.39 -10.04 -19.13
N THR A 74 0.60 -11.13 -19.02
CA THR A 74 -0.83 -11.12 -19.36
C THR A 74 -1.62 -10.42 -18.26
N ALA A 75 -1.30 -10.72 -17.01
CA ALA A 75 -1.94 -10.15 -15.84
C ALA A 75 -1.62 -8.65 -15.65
N ALA A 76 -0.46 -8.19 -16.12
CA ALA A 76 -0.06 -6.78 -16.07
C ALA A 76 -0.97 -5.85 -16.91
N ILE A 77 -1.63 -6.37 -17.95
CA ILE A 77 -2.51 -5.60 -18.86
C ILE A 77 -3.91 -5.38 -18.25
N CYS A 78 -4.32 -6.20 -17.29
CA CYS A 78 -5.66 -6.17 -16.70
C CYS A 78 -5.82 -5.25 -15.46
N CYS A 79 -4.75 -4.59 -15.00
CA CYS A 79 -4.75 -3.70 -13.83
C CYS A 79 -5.05 -2.23 -14.20
#